data_AF-A0A134C4D2-F1
#
_entry.id   AF-A0A134C4D2-F1
#
_cell.length_a   1.000
_cell.length_b   1.000
_cell.length_c   1.000
_cell.angle_alpha   90.00
_cell.angle_beta   90.00
_cell.angle_gamma   90.00
#
_symmetry.space_group_name_H-M   'P 1'
#
loop_
_entity.id
_entity.type
_entity.pdbx_description
1 polymer ?
#
loop_
_entity_poly.entity_id
_entity_poly.type
_entity_poly.pdbx_seq_one_letter_code
_entity_poly.pdbx_strand_id
1 'polypeptide(L)'
;MVMQLWKSLVCASFLCGMMVISGCSWTGHQQSVITQEASTRTEINKTGTPVIMPARPKRVVILNTANIDMYLAVQGSIVGVWMRLPYQES
;
A
#
# COMPACT_ATOMS: atom_id res chain seq x y z
N MET A 1 -16.60 -59.17 -14.09
CA MET A 1 -17.60 -58.09 -13.91
C MET A 1 -17.35 -57.21 -12.68
N VAL A 2 -16.76 -57.73 -11.58
CA VAL A 2 -16.48 -56.98 -10.33
C VAL A 2 -15.45 -55.84 -10.48
N MET A 3 -14.36 -56.05 -11.25
CA MET A 3 -13.31 -55.04 -11.44
C MET A 3 -13.76 -53.78 -12.20
N GLN A 4 -14.81 -53.87 -13.02
CA GLN A 4 -15.34 -52.70 -13.75
C GLN A 4 -16.24 -51.84 -12.84
N LEU A 5 -16.95 -52.45 -11.88
CA LEU A 5 -17.73 -51.72 -10.88
C LEU A 5 -16.83 -50.90 -9.96
N TRP A 6 -15.68 -51.43 -9.55
CA TRP A 6 -14.74 -50.74 -8.66
C TRP A 6 -14.14 -49.51 -9.33
N LYS A 7 -13.79 -49.61 -10.62
CA LYS A 7 -13.27 -48.49 -11.42
C LYS A 7 -14.34 -47.40 -11.62
N SER A 8 -15.60 -47.80 -11.82
CA SER A 8 -16.73 -46.87 -11.94
C SER A 8 -17.02 -46.13 -10.62
N LEU A 9 -16.91 -46.81 -9.48
CA LEU A 9 -17.17 -46.23 -8.16
C LEU A 9 -16.11 -45.18 -7.78
N VAL A 10 -14.85 -45.43 -8.13
CA VAL A 10 -13.72 -44.50 -7.90
C VAL A 10 -13.83 -43.27 -8.81
N CYS A 11 -14.25 -43.44 -10.06
CA CYS A 11 -14.48 -42.30 -10.95
C CYS A 11 -15.65 -41.42 -10.48
N ALA A 12 -16.74 -42.03 -10.01
CA ALA A 12 -17.89 -41.29 -9.51
C ALA A 12 -17.57 -40.49 -8.22
N SER A 13 -16.76 -41.05 -7.31
CA SER A 13 -16.35 -40.34 -6.09
C SER A 13 -15.39 -39.18 -6.39
N PHE A 14 -14.47 -39.35 -7.35
CA PHE A 14 -13.53 -38.29 -7.74
C PHE A 14 -14.24 -37.09 -8.41
N LEU A 15 -15.20 -37.35 -9.28
CA LEU A 15 -16.00 -36.29 -9.93
C LEU A 15 -16.89 -35.54 -8.94
N CYS A 16 -17.47 -36.26 -7.97
CA CYS A 16 -18.28 -35.65 -6.91
C CYS A 16 -17.42 -34.79 -5.97
N GLY A 17 -16.21 -35.25 -5.64
CA GLY A 17 -15.24 -34.48 -4.82
C GLY A 17 -14.79 -33.17 -5.48
N MET A 18 -14.58 -33.17 -6.80
CA MET A 18 -14.21 -31.95 -7.55
C MET A 18 -15.35 -30.91 -7.59
N MET A 19 -16.61 -31.34 -7.56
CA MET A 19 -17.78 -30.45 -7.60
C MET A 19 -17.95 -29.63 -6.31
N VAL A 20 -17.46 -30.15 -5.16
CA VAL A 20 -17.52 -29.45 -3.87
C VAL A 20 -16.45 -28.35 -3.75
N ILE A 21 -15.31 -28.49 -4.43
CA ILE A 21 -14.21 -27.50 -4.38
C ILE A 21 -14.51 -26.28 -5.27
N SER A 22 -15.41 -26.41 -6.25
CA SER A 22 -15.84 -25.32 -7.14
C SER A 22 -16.70 -24.24 -6.43
N GLY A 23 -17.22 -24.54 -5.22
CA GLY A 23 -18.14 -23.66 -4.48
C GLY A 23 -17.52 -22.55 -3.64
N CYS A 24 -16.19 -22.42 -3.59
CA CYS A 24 -15.50 -21.41 -2.75
C CYS A 24 -14.79 -20.32 -3.55
N SER A 25 -15.17 -20.08 -4.81
CA SER A 25 -14.85 -18.80 -5.44
C SER A 25 -15.82 -17.75 -4.92
N TRP A 26 -15.51 -17.24 -3.72
CA TRP A 26 -16.01 -15.96 -3.24
C TRP A 26 -15.68 -14.96 -4.35
N THR A 27 -16.66 -14.62 -5.18
CA THR A 27 -16.59 -13.43 -6.04
C THR A 27 -16.66 -12.25 -5.10
N GLY A 28 -15.58 -12.05 -4.37
CA GLY A 28 -15.24 -10.77 -3.81
C GLY A 28 -15.07 -9.94 -5.04
N HIS A 29 -16.10 -9.14 -5.33
CA HIS A 29 -15.98 -7.97 -6.15
C HIS A 29 -14.88 -7.15 -5.47
N GLN A 30 -13.62 -7.46 -5.75
CA GLN A 30 -12.55 -6.52 -5.61
C GLN A 30 -12.91 -5.47 -6.63
N GLN A 31 -13.73 -4.53 -6.19
CA GLN A 31 -13.76 -3.20 -6.74
C GLN A 31 -12.29 -2.81 -6.78
N SER A 32 -11.68 -2.96 -7.96
CA SER A 32 -10.46 -2.26 -8.28
C SER A 32 -10.88 -0.80 -8.26
N VAL A 33 -10.95 -0.24 -7.06
CA VAL A 33 -10.94 1.18 -6.86
C VAL A 33 -9.56 1.53 -7.38
N ILE A 34 -9.50 1.87 -8.66
CA ILE A 34 -8.44 2.72 -9.17
C ILE A 34 -8.65 4.02 -8.40
N THR A 35 -8.09 4.07 -7.20
CA THR A 35 -8.07 5.27 -6.39
C THR A 35 -7.22 6.20 -7.21
N GLN A 36 -7.87 7.14 -7.91
CA GLN A 36 -7.17 8.22 -8.55
C GLN A 36 -6.44 8.93 -7.42
N GLU A 37 -5.13 8.71 -7.32
CA GLU A 37 -4.34 9.34 -6.27
C GLU A 37 -4.52 10.84 -6.43
N ALA A 38 -5.12 11.46 -5.41
CA ALA A 38 -5.36 12.89 -5.43
C ALA A 38 -4.00 13.59 -5.59
N SER A 39 -3.91 14.55 -6.53
CA SER A 39 -2.66 15.27 -6.83
C SER A 39 -2.17 16.09 -5.63
N THR A 40 -3.07 16.39 -4.70
CA THR A 40 -2.81 17.17 -3.48
C THR A 40 -3.38 16.48 -2.25
N ARG A 41 -2.82 16.79 -1.09
CA ARG A 41 -3.33 16.41 0.23
C ARG A 41 -3.50 17.67 1.09
N THR A 42 -4.48 17.63 1.99
CA THR A 42 -4.70 18.70 2.96
C THR A 42 -4.28 18.21 4.34
N GLU A 43 -3.40 18.95 5.00
CA GLU A 43 -2.93 18.68 6.36
C GLU A 43 -3.31 19.83 7.28
N ILE A 44 -3.73 19.54 8.51
CA ILE A 44 -4.02 20.57 9.52
C ILE A 44 -2.73 20.87 10.28
N ASN A 45 -2.29 22.13 10.26
CA ASN A 45 -1.10 22.52 11.01
C ASN A 45 -1.40 22.65 12.52
N LYS A 46 -0.36 22.92 13.32
CA LYS A 46 -0.50 23.09 14.77
C LYS A 46 -1.40 24.27 15.19
N THR A 47 -1.68 25.22 14.31
CA THR A 47 -2.56 26.37 14.56
C THR A 47 -3.99 26.13 14.08
N GLY A 48 -4.33 24.91 13.64
CA GLY A 48 -5.65 24.56 13.10
C GLY A 48 -5.90 25.04 11.67
N THR A 49 -4.89 25.57 10.99
CA THR A 49 -4.99 26.06 9.62
C THR A 49 -4.77 24.92 8.62
N PRO A 50 -5.66 24.74 7.63
CA PRO A 50 -5.44 23.77 6.57
C PRO A 50 -4.31 24.20 5.64
N VAL A 51 -3.42 23.26 5.33
CA VAL A 51 -2.29 23.43 4.42
C VAL A 51 -2.43 22.41 3.30
N ILE A 52 -2.55 22.90 2.07
CA ILE A 52 -2.62 22.05 0.88
C ILE A 52 -1.21 21.81 0.35
N MET A 53 -0.85 20.54 0.15
CA MET A 53 0.46 20.10 -0.32
C MET A 53 0.30 19.18 -1.51
N PRO A 54 1.28 19.10 -2.43
CA PRO A 54 1.30 18.02 -3.42
C PRO A 54 1.34 16.66 -2.72
N ALA A 55 0.60 15.68 -3.21
CA ALA A 55 0.64 14.32 -2.67
C ALA A 55 2.00 13.66 -2.88
N ARG A 56 2.69 14.01 -3.99
CA ARG A 56 4.05 13.56 -4.33
C ARG A 56 4.96 14.75 -4.63
N PRO A 57 5.51 15.42 -3.60
CA PRO A 57 6.36 16.59 -3.78
C PRO A 57 7.70 16.21 -4.42
N LYS A 58 8.11 16.95 -5.46
CA LYS A 58 9.38 16.72 -6.19
C LYS A 58 10.59 17.40 -5.55
N ARG A 59 10.34 18.43 -4.73
CA ARG A 59 11.37 19.27 -4.10
C ARG A 59 10.89 19.64 -2.71
N VAL A 60 11.60 19.21 -1.68
CA VAL A 60 11.29 19.52 -0.28
C VAL A 60 12.45 20.29 0.35
N VAL A 61 12.13 21.35 1.08
CA VAL A 61 13.08 22.08 1.94
C VAL A 61 12.74 21.75 3.39
N ILE A 62 13.71 21.28 4.15
CA ILE A 62 13.50 20.85 5.53
C ILE A 62 14.09 21.88 6.48
N LEU A 63 13.24 22.46 7.33
CA LEU A 63 13.64 23.43 8.35
C LEU A 63 13.96 22.77 9.69
N ASN A 64 13.24 21.69 10.02
CA ASN A 64 13.49 20.89 11.21
C ASN A 64 14.27 19.64 10.82
N THR A 65 15.57 19.63 11.14
CA THR A 65 16.48 18.54 10.79
C THR A 65 16.05 17.19 11.38
N ALA A 66 15.29 17.18 12.49
CA ALA A 66 14.75 15.96 13.08
C ALA A 66 13.79 15.18 12.15
N ASN A 67 13.27 15.82 11.10
CA ASN A 67 12.36 15.18 10.16
C ASN A 67 13.08 14.56 8.95
N ILE A 68 14.40 14.79 8.77
CA ILE A 68 15.14 14.40 7.56
C ILE A 68 15.07 12.89 7.33
N ASP A 69 15.33 12.10 8.38
CA ASP A 69 15.40 10.65 8.27
C ASP A 69 14.08 10.04 7.78
N MET A 70 12.95 10.58 8.25
CA MET A 70 11.62 10.13 7.79
C MET A 70 11.43 10.40 6.29
N TYR A 71 11.89 11.54 5.79
CA TYR A 71 11.81 11.85 4.35
C TYR A 71 12.73 10.96 3.51
N LEU A 72 13.94 10.67 3.99
CA LEU A 72 14.89 9.79 3.30
C LEU A 72 14.46 8.32 3.32
N ALA A 73 13.85 7.85 4.41
CA ALA A 73 13.37 6.47 4.55
C ALA A 73 12.32 6.10 3.50
N VAL A 74 11.54 7.08 3.03
CA VAL A 74 10.53 6.90 1.96
C VAL A 74 11.05 7.32 0.58
N GLN A 75 12.37 7.49 0.42
CA GLN A 75 13.03 7.92 -0.82
C GLN A 75 12.56 9.31 -1.31
N GLY A 76 12.25 10.21 -0.37
CA GLY A 76 11.83 11.58 -0.66
C GLY A 76 12.96 12.46 -1.22
N SER A 77 12.59 13.48 -2.01
CA SER A 77 13.53 14.42 -2.64
C SER A 77 13.71 15.69 -1.80
N ILE A 78 14.91 15.86 -1.24
CA ILE A 78 15.29 17.03 -0.44
C ILE A 78 16.25 17.91 -1.25
N VAL A 79 15.93 19.19 -1.39
CA VAL A 79 16.75 20.16 -2.16
C VAL A 79 17.44 21.20 -1.27
N GLY A 80 17.14 21.21 0.03
CA GLY A 80 17.74 22.13 0.99
C GLY A 80 17.38 21.77 2.42
N VAL A 81 18.33 22.02 3.32
CA VAL A 81 18.18 21.81 4.76
C VAL A 81 18.62 23.09 5.46
N TRP A 82 17.81 23.59 6.38
CA TRP A 82 18.22 24.67 7.26
C TRP A 82 19.06 24.08 8.40
N MET A 83 20.31 24.50 8.51
CA MET A 83 21.21 24.08 9.58
C MET A 83 21.67 25.31 10.35
N ARG A 84 21.48 25.28 11.69
CA ARG A 84 22.07 26.28 12.56
C ARG A 84 23.57 26.03 12.64
N LEU A 85 24.37 27.01 12.24
CA LEU A 85 25.82 26.95 12.41
C LEU A 85 26.15 26.82 13.91
N PRO A 86 27.12 25.98 14.29
CA PRO A 86 27.58 25.94 15.66
C PRO A 86 28.12 27.31 16.05
N TYR A 87 27.76 27.79 17.23
CA TYR A 87 28.37 28.96 17.83
C TYR A 87 29.87 28.67 18.01
N GLN A 88 30.72 29.45 17.33
CA GLN A 88 32.17 29.40 17.52
C GLN A 88 32.48 30.44 18.60
N GLU A 89 32.83 29.97 19.79
CA GLU A 89 33.36 30.84 20.86
C GLU A 89 34.80 31.19 20.48
N SER A 90 35.09 32.49 20.35
CA SER A 90 36.38 33.03 19.93
C SER A 90 37.34 33.23 21.09
#